data_AF-A0A9P9FB91-F1
#
_entry.id   AF-A0A9P9FB91-F1
#
_cell.length_a   1.000
_cell.length_b   1.000
_cell.length_c   1.000
_cell.angle_alpha   90.00
_cell.angle_beta   90.00
_cell.angle_gamma   90.00
#
_symmetry.space_group_name_H-M   'P 1'
#
loop_
_entity.id
_entity.type
_entity.pdbx_description
1 polymer ?
#
loop_
_entity_poly.entity_id
_entity_poly.type
_entity_poly.pdbx_seq_one_letter_code
_entity_poly.pdbx_strand_id
1 'polypeptide(L)'
;MLSAANIPTPDGTSDYSKPTCALLLPAFVVVNNLVPKNVPQLINLVETAPTTASPLQCFNPPTALPSSGPIIPDITIKACPHNAIILLCSQKSRDARCGQSAPLLRKEFERQLRPLGLYRDLNDERPGGVGIYFISHVGGHKYSANVMIYRRPNAFGQDDVLTNEESERQTKDMGDFGASQCIWLARVRPEDCENLIRYTVIKGKVVKPERQLRGGFDRAKGIMSW
;
A
#
# COMPACT_ATOMS: atom_id res chain seq x y z
N MET A 1 -8.26 5.53 -7.39
CA MET A 1 -7.19 5.27 -8.39
C MET A 1 -7.09 3.77 -8.58
N LEU A 2 -7.07 3.28 -9.83
CA LEU A 2 -6.80 1.88 -10.15
C LEU A 2 -5.42 1.78 -10.79
N SER A 3 -4.62 0.78 -10.39
CA SER A 3 -3.27 0.59 -10.92
C SER A 3 -2.93 -0.89 -10.98
N ALA A 4 -2.27 -1.30 -12.07
CA ALA A 4 -1.71 -2.64 -12.17
C ALA A 4 -0.43 -2.73 -11.35
N ALA A 5 -0.23 -3.82 -10.63
CA ALA A 5 0.93 -4.06 -9.78
C ALA A 5 1.58 -5.40 -10.08
N ASN A 6 2.84 -5.57 -9.69
CA ASN A 6 3.55 -6.87 -9.75
C ASN A 6 3.29 -7.75 -8.51
N ILE A 7 2.15 -7.55 -7.84
CA ILE A 7 1.71 -8.42 -6.74
C ILE A 7 1.48 -9.82 -7.33
N PRO A 8 2.01 -10.89 -6.73
CA PRO A 8 1.80 -12.25 -7.24
C PRO A 8 0.31 -12.60 -7.29
N THR A 9 -0.10 -13.20 -8.39
CA THR A 9 -1.43 -13.79 -8.49
C THR A 9 -1.51 -15.06 -7.63
N PRO A 10 -2.71 -15.48 -7.19
CA PRO A 10 -2.87 -16.67 -6.35
C PRO A 10 -2.24 -17.94 -6.95
N ASP A 11 -2.31 -18.08 -8.27
CA ASP A 11 -1.74 -19.22 -9.00
C ASP A 11 -0.30 -18.96 -9.50
N GLY A 12 0.26 -17.77 -9.27
CA GLY A 12 1.58 -17.37 -9.75
C GLY A 12 1.73 -17.27 -11.28
N THR A 13 0.63 -17.39 -12.03
CA THR A 13 0.63 -17.35 -13.49
C THR A 13 0.25 -15.96 -14.02
N SER A 14 0.74 -15.64 -15.22
CA SER A 14 0.34 -14.45 -15.98
C SER A 14 -0.78 -14.76 -16.98
N ASP A 15 -1.49 -15.89 -16.81
CA ASP A 15 -2.57 -16.28 -17.69
C ASP A 15 -3.85 -15.52 -17.33
N TYR A 16 -4.37 -14.75 -18.28
CA TYR A 16 -5.61 -13.98 -18.13
C TYR A 16 -6.86 -14.85 -17.98
N SER A 17 -6.76 -16.15 -18.28
CA SER A 17 -7.84 -17.12 -18.02
C SER A 17 -7.99 -17.45 -16.53
N LYS A 18 -6.93 -17.21 -15.74
CA LYS A 18 -6.90 -17.50 -14.31
C LYS A 18 -7.39 -16.31 -13.48
N PRO A 19 -7.94 -16.56 -12.29
CA PRO A 19 -8.33 -15.48 -11.39
C PRO A 19 -7.13 -14.62 -10.97
N THR A 20 -7.39 -13.33 -10.75
CA THR A 20 -6.39 -12.37 -10.27
C THR A 20 -6.66 -11.96 -8.81
N CYS A 21 -5.80 -11.10 -8.27
CA CYS A 21 -5.97 -10.49 -6.95
C CYS A 21 -5.90 -8.97 -7.03
N ALA A 22 -6.48 -8.29 -6.05
CA ALA A 22 -6.39 -6.85 -5.87
C ALA A 22 -6.04 -6.51 -4.42
N LEU A 23 -5.25 -5.46 -4.24
CA LEU A 23 -4.99 -4.85 -2.94
C LEU A 23 -5.82 -3.55 -2.83
N LEU A 24 -6.77 -3.53 -1.90
CA LEU A 24 -7.63 -2.39 -1.63
C LEU A 24 -6.98 -1.47 -0.59
N LEU A 25 -6.70 -0.24 -1.00
CA LEU A 25 -6.13 0.82 -0.16
C LEU A 25 -7.12 2.00 -0.10
N PRO A 26 -7.29 2.67 1.05
CA PRO A 26 -6.54 2.50 2.30
C PRO A 26 -6.99 1.34 3.19
N ALA A 27 -7.93 0.47 2.79
CA ALA A 27 -8.41 -0.61 3.65
C ALA A 27 -7.32 -1.62 4.11
N PHE A 28 -6.21 -1.76 3.38
CA PHE A 28 -5.20 -2.83 3.59
C PHE A 28 -5.83 -4.22 3.49
N VAL A 29 -6.64 -4.43 2.46
CA VAL A 29 -7.36 -5.70 2.24
C VAL A 29 -6.91 -6.31 0.92
N VAL A 30 -6.52 -7.58 0.94
CA VAL A 30 -6.21 -8.39 -0.24
C VAL A 30 -7.47 -9.16 -0.64
N VAL A 31 -7.89 -8.99 -1.89
CA VAL A 31 -9.05 -9.62 -2.49
C VAL A 31 -8.55 -10.59 -3.56
N ASN A 32 -8.84 -11.88 -3.39
CA ASN A 32 -8.40 -12.96 -4.27
C ASN A 32 -9.58 -13.53 -5.09
N ASN A 33 -9.24 -14.35 -6.09
CA ASN A 33 -10.19 -15.03 -6.98
C ASN A 33 -11.05 -14.07 -7.81
N LEU A 34 -10.48 -12.93 -8.22
CA LEU A 34 -11.17 -11.94 -9.03
C LEU A 34 -11.19 -12.39 -10.49
N VAL A 35 -12.38 -12.35 -11.10
CA VAL A 35 -12.62 -12.60 -12.52
C VAL A 35 -13.57 -11.52 -13.06
N PRO A 36 -13.59 -11.22 -14.37
CA PRO A 36 -14.47 -10.19 -14.92
C PRO A 36 -15.95 -10.35 -14.53
N LYS A 37 -16.42 -11.59 -14.35
CA LYS A 37 -17.80 -11.91 -13.99
C LYS A 37 -18.19 -11.55 -12.54
N ASN A 38 -17.24 -11.51 -11.59
CA ASN A 38 -17.52 -11.19 -10.18
C ASN A 38 -17.15 -9.74 -9.79
N VAL A 39 -16.77 -8.91 -10.76
CA VAL A 39 -16.48 -7.47 -10.54
C VAL A 39 -17.60 -6.73 -9.81
N PRO A 40 -18.91 -6.92 -10.08
CA PRO A 40 -19.95 -6.23 -9.33
C PRO A 40 -19.89 -6.47 -7.81
N GLN A 41 -19.49 -7.67 -7.38
CA GLN A 41 -19.32 -8.01 -5.97
C GLN A 41 -18.13 -7.26 -5.36
N LEU A 42 -17.03 -7.12 -6.12
CA LEU A 42 -15.88 -6.31 -5.73
C LEU A 42 -16.28 -4.82 -5.59
N ILE A 43 -17.12 -4.28 -6.47
CA ILE A 43 -17.56 -2.89 -6.38
C ILE A 43 -18.33 -2.63 -5.08
N ASN A 44 -19.24 -3.52 -4.68
CA ASN A 44 -19.94 -3.40 -3.39
C ASN A 44 -18.98 -3.36 -2.19
N LEU A 45 -17.89 -4.13 -2.24
CA LEU A 45 -16.84 -4.09 -1.21
C LEU A 45 -16.08 -2.75 -1.24
N VAL A 46 -15.79 -2.22 -2.43
CA VAL A 46 -15.10 -0.93 -2.60
C VAL A 46 -15.96 0.23 -2.07
N GLU A 47 -17.28 0.19 -2.28
CA GLU A 47 -18.22 1.23 -1.81
C GLU A 47 -18.33 1.30 -0.29
N THR A 48 -18.16 0.17 0.40
CA THR A 48 -18.22 0.09 1.86
C THR A 48 -16.85 0.26 2.54
N ALA A 49 -15.76 0.22 1.77
CA ALA A 49 -14.41 0.33 2.29
C ALA A 49 -14.05 1.78 2.71
N PRO A 50 -13.12 1.94 3.68
CA PRO A 50 -12.66 3.26 4.08
C PRO A 50 -11.99 4.00 2.91
N THR A 51 -12.25 5.30 2.84
CA THR A 51 -11.67 6.21 1.85
C THR A 51 -10.56 7.06 2.48
N THR A 52 -9.91 7.92 1.69
CA THR A 52 -8.89 8.86 2.17
C THR A 52 -9.42 9.91 3.12
N ALA A 53 -10.74 10.17 3.11
CA ALA A 53 -11.42 11.12 3.99
C ALA A 53 -12.14 10.46 5.17
N SER A 54 -12.24 9.12 5.17
CA SER A 54 -12.92 8.39 6.24
C SER A 54 -12.12 8.50 7.56
N PRO A 55 -12.78 8.66 8.71
CA PRO A 55 -12.12 8.68 10.01
C PRO A 55 -11.36 7.38 10.26
N LEU A 56 -10.34 7.41 11.12
CA LEU A 56 -9.63 6.20 11.56
C LEU A 56 -10.54 5.35 12.45
N GLN A 57 -11.20 4.37 11.85
CA GLN A 57 -12.05 3.38 12.50
C GLN A 57 -11.65 1.99 11.99
N CYS A 58 -11.87 0.97 12.82
CA CYS A 58 -11.66 -0.41 12.44
C CYS A 58 -12.55 -0.76 11.24
N PHE A 59 -11.99 -1.47 10.28
CA PHE A 59 -12.68 -2.01 9.13
C PHE A 59 -12.61 -3.54 9.18
N ASN A 60 -13.77 -4.16 9.37
CA ASN A 60 -13.90 -5.62 9.41
C ASN A 60 -14.60 -6.09 8.13
N PRO A 61 -13.85 -6.37 7.05
CA PRO A 61 -14.45 -6.90 5.84
C PRO A 61 -14.96 -8.33 6.06
N PRO A 62 -15.96 -8.78 5.29
CA PRO A 62 -16.32 -10.20 5.27
C PRO A 62 -15.13 -11.03 4.78
N THR A 63 -14.99 -12.27 5.25
CA THR A 63 -13.89 -13.17 4.84
C THR A 63 -14.07 -13.71 3.42
N ALA A 64 -15.31 -13.82 2.95
CA ALA A 64 -15.62 -14.25 1.60
C ALA A 64 -16.91 -13.60 1.10
N LEU A 65 -17.03 -13.44 -0.22
CA LEU A 65 -18.28 -13.08 -0.88
C LEU A 65 -18.72 -14.27 -1.75
N PRO A 66 -19.93 -14.81 -1.51
CA PRO A 66 -20.42 -15.98 -2.23
C PRO A 66 -20.66 -15.62 -3.70
N SER A 67 -20.36 -16.53 -4.61
CA SER A 67 -20.56 -16.36 -6.04
C SER A 67 -22.04 -16.25 -6.42
N SER A 68 -22.31 -15.53 -7.51
CA SER A 68 -23.65 -15.43 -8.09
C SER A 68 -24.03 -16.61 -9.00
N GLY A 69 -23.20 -17.66 -9.09
CA GLY A 69 -23.48 -18.83 -9.93
C GLY A 69 -22.36 -19.89 -9.93
N PRO A 70 -22.65 -21.13 -10.38
CA PRO A 70 -21.82 -22.32 -10.14
C PRO A 70 -20.44 -22.33 -10.83
N ILE A 71 -20.22 -21.46 -11.83
CA ILE A 71 -18.97 -21.37 -12.60
C ILE A 71 -18.08 -20.23 -12.09
N ILE A 72 -18.62 -19.33 -11.27
CA ILE A 72 -17.92 -18.14 -10.79
C ILE A 72 -17.27 -18.51 -9.45
N PRO A 73 -15.96 -18.32 -9.27
CA PRO A 73 -15.33 -18.59 -7.99
C PRO A 73 -15.76 -17.58 -6.93
N ASP A 74 -15.85 -18.03 -5.67
CA ASP A 74 -16.07 -17.17 -4.53
C ASP A 74 -14.88 -16.24 -4.31
N ILE A 75 -15.16 -14.98 -4.02
CA ILE A 75 -14.13 -14.00 -3.70
C ILE A 75 -13.66 -14.26 -2.28
N THR A 76 -12.35 -14.42 -2.10
CA THR A 76 -11.74 -14.57 -0.78
C THR A 76 -11.08 -13.25 -0.37
N ILE A 77 -11.31 -12.82 0.86
CA ILE A 77 -10.84 -11.55 1.39
C ILE A 77 -9.95 -11.81 2.60
N LYS A 78 -8.75 -11.23 2.59
CA LYS A 78 -7.77 -11.37 3.67
C LYS A 78 -7.21 -10.00 4.05
N ALA A 79 -6.86 -9.80 5.32
CA ALA A 79 -6.12 -8.62 5.74
C ALA A 79 -4.70 -8.66 5.14
N CYS A 80 -4.19 -7.51 4.72
CA CYS A 80 -2.81 -7.38 4.27
C CYS A 80 -1.87 -7.54 5.48
N PRO A 81 -0.88 -8.46 5.42
CA PRO A 81 -0.01 -8.73 6.55
C PRO A 81 0.96 -7.58 6.85
N HIS A 82 1.21 -6.68 5.90
CA HIS A 82 2.24 -5.65 6.03
C HIS A 82 1.80 -4.45 6.87
N ASN A 83 2.75 -3.86 7.61
CA ASN A 83 2.53 -2.62 8.37
C ASN A 83 2.65 -1.37 7.50
N ALA A 84 3.46 -1.45 6.45
CA ALA A 84 3.56 -0.41 5.43
C ALA A 84 3.80 -1.01 4.04
N ILE A 85 3.43 -0.26 3.02
CA ILE A 85 3.59 -0.66 1.62
C ILE A 85 4.20 0.51 0.85
N ILE A 86 5.26 0.23 0.12
CA ILE A 86 5.92 1.17 -0.79
C ILE A 86 5.53 0.78 -2.23
N LEU A 87 4.85 1.70 -2.93
CA LEU A 87 4.50 1.52 -4.33
C LEU A 87 5.38 2.41 -5.21
N LEU A 88 6.03 1.81 -6.20
CA LEU A 88 6.98 2.46 -7.11
C LEU A 88 6.42 2.45 -8.52
N CYS A 89 6.25 3.63 -9.13
CA CYS A 89 5.88 3.71 -10.54
C CYS A 89 7.02 3.17 -11.41
N SER A 90 6.77 2.11 -12.17
CA SER A 90 7.78 1.44 -13.01
C SER A 90 7.46 1.50 -14.51
N GLN A 91 6.54 2.36 -14.92
CA GLN A 91 6.13 2.50 -16.33
C GLN A 91 7.33 2.90 -17.20
N LYS A 92 7.46 2.24 -18.36
CA LYS A 92 8.47 2.58 -19.39
C LYS A 92 7.89 3.34 -20.59
N SER A 93 6.59 3.23 -20.83
CA SER A 93 5.93 3.92 -21.95
C SER A 93 5.69 5.39 -21.61
N ARG A 94 5.76 6.25 -22.65
CA ARG A 94 5.62 7.71 -22.59
C ARG A 94 6.79 8.43 -21.86
N ASP A 95 7.24 7.95 -20.70
CA ASP A 95 8.45 8.42 -19.99
C ASP A 95 9.17 7.25 -19.31
N ALA A 96 10.38 6.93 -19.79
CA ALA A 96 11.15 5.79 -19.32
C ALA A 96 11.83 6.02 -17.96
N ARG A 97 11.90 7.27 -17.45
CA ARG A 97 12.66 7.58 -16.22
C ARG A 97 12.11 6.86 -15.00
N CYS A 98 10.79 6.67 -14.89
CA CYS A 98 10.18 5.86 -13.83
C CYS A 98 10.59 4.39 -13.97
N GLY A 99 10.47 3.80 -15.16
CA GLY A 99 10.91 2.43 -15.42
C GLY A 99 12.41 2.18 -15.26
N GLN A 100 13.26 3.20 -15.42
CA GLN A 100 14.70 3.14 -15.15
C GLN A 100 15.03 3.27 -13.66
N SER A 101 14.36 4.20 -12.96
CA SER A 101 14.63 4.49 -11.54
C SER A 101 14.02 3.47 -10.59
N ALA A 102 12.84 2.91 -10.89
CA ALA A 102 12.13 2.03 -9.95
C ALA A 102 12.94 0.81 -9.50
N PRO A 103 13.66 0.06 -10.37
CA PRO A 103 14.50 -1.05 -9.93
C PRO A 103 15.66 -0.62 -9.03
N LEU A 104 16.26 0.54 -9.29
CA LEU A 104 17.35 1.10 -8.48
C LEU A 104 16.84 1.50 -7.10
N LEU A 105 15.69 2.21 -7.05
CA LEU A 105 15.04 2.60 -5.81
C LEU A 105 14.60 1.39 -5.00
N ARG A 106 14.02 0.37 -5.64
CA ARG A 106 13.67 -0.89 -4.99
C ARG A 106 14.90 -1.51 -4.32
N LYS A 107 15.99 -1.72 -5.07
CA LYS A 107 17.22 -2.31 -4.53
C LYS A 107 17.75 -1.53 -3.32
N GLU A 108 17.66 -0.20 -3.38
CA GLU A 108 18.13 0.64 -2.28
C GLU A 108 17.19 0.61 -1.06
N PHE A 109 15.87 0.66 -1.25
CA PHE A 109 14.91 0.45 -0.16
C PHE A 109 15.10 -0.94 0.50
N GLU A 110 15.30 -1.99 -0.30
CA GLU A 110 15.62 -3.33 0.21
C GLU A 110 16.90 -3.31 1.05
N ARG A 111 17.96 -2.67 0.56
CA ARG A 111 19.24 -2.53 1.28
C ARG A 111 19.05 -1.88 2.65
N GLN A 112 18.15 -0.89 2.75
CA GLN A 112 17.86 -0.19 4.01
C GLN A 112 16.93 -0.98 4.95
N LEU A 113 15.98 -1.73 4.40
CA LEU A 113 14.99 -2.49 5.18
C LEU A 113 15.52 -3.83 5.71
N ARG A 114 16.46 -4.48 4.99
CA ARG A 114 17.02 -5.78 5.40
C ARG A 114 17.75 -5.75 6.75
N PRO A 115 18.65 -4.78 7.05
CA PRO A 115 19.30 -4.68 8.36
C PRO A 115 18.32 -4.48 9.52
N LEU A 116 17.14 -3.93 9.23
CA LEU A 116 16.08 -3.70 10.21
C LEU A 116 15.16 -4.92 10.37
N GLY A 117 15.33 -5.98 9.57
CA GLY A 117 14.43 -7.14 9.54
C GLY A 117 13.01 -6.83 9.03
N LEU A 118 12.81 -5.65 8.43
CA LEU A 118 11.50 -5.14 8.02
C LEU A 118 11.15 -5.47 6.58
N TYR A 119 12.11 -5.88 5.75
CA TYR A 119 11.83 -6.22 4.36
C TYR A 119 10.92 -7.44 4.25
N ARG A 120 9.88 -7.34 3.41
CA ARG A 120 9.03 -8.45 2.98
C ARG A 120 9.10 -8.55 1.47
N ASP A 121 9.46 -9.72 0.97
CA ASP A 121 9.46 -9.97 -0.47
C ASP A 121 8.02 -10.20 -0.98
N LEU A 122 7.87 -10.50 -2.28
CA LEU A 122 6.55 -10.63 -2.90
C LEU A 122 5.76 -11.86 -2.42
N ASN A 123 6.44 -12.90 -1.93
CA ASN A 123 5.83 -14.16 -1.48
C ASN A 123 5.89 -14.31 0.05
N ASP A 124 6.38 -13.30 0.75
CA ASP A 124 6.55 -13.31 2.20
C ASP A 124 5.24 -12.91 2.90
N GLU A 125 4.50 -13.92 3.38
CA GLU A 125 3.25 -13.73 4.12
C GLU A 125 3.46 -13.44 5.61
N ARG A 126 4.71 -13.29 6.09
CA ARG A 126 4.96 -13.01 7.51
C ARG A 126 4.32 -11.67 7.92
N PRO A 127 3.64 -11.62 9.08
CA PRO A 127 3.02 -10.39 9.54
C PRO A 127 4.05 -9.28 9.79
N GLY A 128 3.58 -8.05 9.62
CA GLY A 128 4.35 -6.83 9.74
C GLY A 128 5.30 -6.57 8.56
N GLY A 129 6.32 -5.75 8.83
CA GLY A 129 7.30 -5.37 7.83
C GLY A 129 6.73 -4.46 6.72
N VAL A 130 7.48 -4.40 5.63
CA VAL A 130 7.28 -3.48 4.51
C VAL A 130 7.33 -4.23 3.19
N GLY A 131 6.21 -4.23 2.47
CA GLY A 131 6.14 -4.72 1.09
C GLY A 131 6.54 -3.64 0.09
N ILE A 132 7.25 -4.00 -0.98
CA ILE A 132 7.64 -3.08 -2.07
C ILE A 132 7.10 -3.61 -3.39
N TYR A 133 6.21 -2.85 -4.03
CA TYR A 133 5.59 -3.24 -5.29
C TYR A 133 5.85 -2.21 -6.39
N PHE A 134 6.03 -2.72 -7.60
CA PHE A 134 5.96 -1.94 -8.81
C PHE A 134 4.52 -1.75 -9.21
N ILE A 135 4.18 -0.53 -9.62
CA ILE A 135 2.85 -0.17 -10.10
C ILE A 135 2.93 0.55 -11.45
N SER A 136 1.80 0.55 -12.16
CA SER A 136 1.62 1.23 -13.43
C SER A 136 1.82 2.75 -13.30
N HIS A 137 1.80 3.45 -14.44
CA HIS A 137 2.01 4.90 -14.48
C HIS A 137 1.16 5.67 -13.47
N VAL A 138 1.83 6.43 -12.59
CA VAL A 138 1.18 7.33 -11.64
C VAL A 138 1.67 8.75 -11.79
N GLY A 139 0.80 9.61 -12.31
CA GLY A 139 0.98 11.05 -12.47
C GLY A 139 2.00 11.48 -13.53
N GLY A 140 2.05 12.77 -13.84
CA GLY A 140 2.71 13.27 -15.05
C GLY A 140 4.23 13.20 -15.09
N HIS A 141 4.79 13.21 -16.31
CA HIS A 141 6.23 13.05 -16.61
C HIS A 141 7.13 14.12 -16.00
N LYS A 142 6.60 15.32 -15.67
CA LYS A 142 7.36 16.34 -14.93
C LYS A 142 7.84 15.83 -13.56
N TYR A 143 7.26 14.74 -13.07
CA TYR A 143 7.48 14.13 -11.78
C TYR A 143 7.80 12.64 -11.98
N SER A 144 9.06 12.33 -12.32
CA SER A 144 9.55 10.94 -12.41
C SER A 144 9.91 10.39 -11.01
N ALA A 145 10.19 9.09 -10.92
CA ALA A 145 10.51 8.41 -9.67
C ALA A 145 9.42 8.59 -8.59
N ASN A 146 8.17 8.24 -8.95
CA ASN A 146 7.05 8.33 -8.00
C ASN A 146 7.10 7.17 -7.00
N VAL A 147 6.92 7.53 -5.74
CA VAL A 147 6.89 6.62 -4.60
C VAL A 147 5.65 6.95 -3.77
N MET A 148 4.75 5.99 -3.57
CA MET A 148 3.60 6.13 -2.66
C MET A 148 3.84 5.23 -1.46
N ILE A 149 3.79 5.80 -0.26
CA ILE A 149 4.02 5.08 0.99
C ILE A 149 2.71 5.05 1.75
N TYR A 150 2.07 3.89 1.79
CA TYR A 150 0.92 3.64 2.64
C TYR A 150 1.38 3.01 3.96
N ARG A 151 0.85 3.48 5.08
CA ARG A 151 1.21 2.97 6.41
C ARG A 151 -0.02 2.79 7.28
N ARG A 152 0.03 1.77 8.13
CA ARG A 152 -0.88 1.62 9.27
C ARG A 152 -0.60 2.69 10.34
N PRO A 153 -1.57 3.02 11.21
CA PRO A 153 -1.30 3.85 12.38
C PRO A 153 -0.20 3.24 13.25
N ASN A 154 0.77 4.04 13.69
CA ASN A 154 1.88 3.61 14.55
C ASN A 154 2.56 2.30 14.07
N ALA A 155 2.77 2.19 12.75
CA ALA A 155 3.17 0.97 12.05
C ALA A 155 4.38 0.23 12.66
N PHE A 156 5.27 0.96 13.34
CA PHE A 156 6.49 0.41 13.95
C PHE A 156 6.73 0.90 15.39
N GLY A 157 5.71 1.46 16.07
CA GLY A 157 5.83 1.91 17.46
C GLY A 157 6.74 3.15 17.64
N GLN A 158 6.93 3.95 16.59
CA GLN A 158 7.85 5.09 16.59
C GLN A 158 7.25 6.35 15.95
N ASP A 159 5.92 6.40 15.82
CA ASP A 159 5.27 7.63 15.39
C ASP A 159 5.41 8.67 16.51
N ASP A 160 5.73 9.92 16.15
CA ASP A 160 5.99 11.05 17.07
C ASP A 160 4.75 11.51 17.88
N VAL A 161 3.71 10.69 17.97
CA VAL A 161 2.51 11.02 18.72
C VAL A 161 2.86 10.99 20.21
N LEU A 162 2.39 12.00 20.94
CA LEU A 162 2.24 11.96 22.39
C LEU A 162 1.20 10.87 22.71
N THR A 163 1.54 9.61 22.51
CA THR A 163 0.69 8.49 22.90
C THR A 163 0.82 8.37 24.41
N ASN A 164 -0.22 8.79 25.13
CA ASN A 164 -0.48 8.22 26.45
C ASN A 164 -0.48 6.69 26.26
N GLU A 165 0.20 5.96 27.16
CA GLU A 165 0.34 4.50 27.09
C GLU A 165 -1.01 3.76 26.95
N GLU A 166 -2.11 4.41 27.33
CA GLU A 166 -3.49 3.96 27.15
C GLU A 166 -3.93 3.87 25.67
N SER A 167 -3.52 4.80 24.81
CA SER A 167 -3.87 4.83 23.37
C SER A 167 -3.14 3.74 22.56
N GLU A 168 -1.95 3.35 22.98
CA GLU A 168 -1.19 2.24 22.38
C GLU A 168 -1.76 0.86 22.77
N ARG A 169 -2.27 0.73 24.00
CA ARG A 169 -2.99 -0.48 24.42
C ARG A 169 -4.34 -0.61 23.71
N GLN A 170 -5.08 0.50 23.54
CA GLN A 170 -6.34 0.49 22.79
C GLN A 170 -6.15 0.17 21.30
N THR A 171 -5.10 0.68 20.64
CA THR A 171 -4.86 0.39 19.21
C THR A 171 -4.39 -1.03 18.94
N LYS A 172 -3.79 -1.73 19.92
CA LYS A 172 -3.46 -3.16 19.80
C LYS A 172 -4.66 -4.10 19.94
N ASP A 173 -5.68 -3.71 20.72
CA ASP A 173 -6.91 -4.48 20.88
C ASP A 173 -7.99 -4.16 19.82
N MET A 174 -7.91 -3.01 19.17
CA MET A 174 -8.94 -2.54 18.24
C MET A 174 -8.65 -2.89 16.76
N GLY A 175 -8.75 -4.16 16.38
CA GLY A 175 -8.94 -4.60 14.98
C GLY A 175 -7.98 -4.00 13.92
N ASP A 176 -8.39 -4.06 12.65
CA ASP A 176 -7.61 -3.53 11.52
C ASP A 176 -8.16 -2.15 11.10
N PHE A 177 -7.36 -1.08 11.23
CA PHE A 177 -7.74 0.30 10.85
C PHE A 177 -7.44 0.66 9.38
N GLY A 178 -6.82 -0.25 8.65
CA GLY A 178 -6.21 0.03 7.35
C GLY A 178 -5.02 0.99 7.45
N ALA A 179 -4.82 1.76 6.38
CA ALA A 179 -3.82 2.81 6.30
C ALA A 179 -4.31 4.06 7.03
N SER A 180 -3.51 4.61 7.96
CA SER A 180 -3.73 5.95 8.47
C SER A 180 -3.26 7.01 7.50
N GLN A 181 -2.17 6.74 6.78
CA GLN A 181 -1.49 7.76 6.01
C GLN A 181 -1.02 7.20 4.67
N CYS A 182 -1.11 8.03 3.64
CA CYS A 182 -0.42 7.85 2.37
C CYS A 182 0.45 9.08 2.12
N ILE A 183 1.74 8.88 1.86
CA ILE A 183 2.66 9.94 1.47
C ILE A 183 3.08 9.69 0.02
N TRP A 184 2.68 10.58 -0.88
CA TRP A 184 3.03 10.49 -2.30
C TRP A 184 4.18 11.44 -2.61
N LEU A 185 5.32 10.84 -2.98
CA LEU A 185 6.56 11.52 -3.33
C LEU A 185 6.88 11.36 -4.82
N ALA A 186 7.64 12.31 -5.35
CA ALA A 186 8.30 12.21 -6.65
C ALA A 186 9.74 12.73 -6.58
N ARG A 187 10.50 12.52 -7.65
CA ARG A 187 11.93 12.89 -7.74
C ARG A 187 12.75 12.26 -6.62
N VAL A 188 12.38 11.05 -6.22
CA VAL A 188 13.12 10.26 -5.23
C VAL A 188 14.38 9.75 -5.88
N ARG A 189 15.51 9.91 -5.18
CA ARG A 189 16.83 9.41 -5.58
C ARG A 189 17.28 8.32 -4.61
N PRO A 190 18.22 7.44 -5.00
CA PRO A 190 18.76 6.42 -4.10
C PRO A 190 19.29 7.00 -2.77
N GLU A 191 19.94 8.18 -2.81
CA GLU A 191 20.43 8.90 -1.62
C GLU A 191 19.32 9.29 -0.62
N ASP A 192 18.06 9.37 -1.07
CA ASP A 192 16.94 9.70 -0.20
C ASP A 192 16.39 8.47 0.56
N CYS A 193 16.62 7.25 0.06
CA CYS A 193 15.97 6.03 0.54
C CYS A 193 16.20 5.76 2.03
N GLU A 194 17.40 5.98 2.55
CA GLU A 194 17.72 5.81 3.97
C GLU A 194 16.84 6.70 4.87
N ASN A 195 16.75 7.98 4.53
CA ASN A 195 15.95 8.94 5.28
C ASN A 195 14.45 8.66 5.11
N LEU A 196 14.03 8.25 3.92
CA LEU A 196 12.64 7.85 3.69
C LEU A 196 12.28 6.61 4.53
N ILE A 197 13.16 5.62 4.69
CA ILE A 197 12.89 4.51 5.61
C ILE A 197 12.80 5.02 7.05
N ARG A 198 13.84 5.72 7.53
CA ARG A 198 13.95 6.12 8.94
C ARG A 198 12.88 7.08 9.42
N TYR A 199 12.48 8.04 8.59
CA TYR A 199 11.56 9.10 8.99
C TYR A 199 10.17 8.91 8.39
N THR A 200 10.11 8.56 7.11
CA THR A 200 8.83 8.44 6.42
C THR A 200 8.18 7.10 6.67
N VAL A 201 8.89 5.97 6.50
CA VAL A 201 8.35 4.62 6.69
C VAL A 201 8.21 4.25 8.16
N ILE A 202 9.15 4.62 9.01
CA ILE A 202 9.12 4.21 10.42
C ILE A 202 8.30 5.16 11.30
N LYS A 203 8.38 6.48 11.06
CA LYS A 203 7.84 7.52 11.97
C LYS A 203 6.69 8.36 11.39
N GLY A 204 6.28 8.10 10.15
CA GLY A 204 5.19 8.83 9.50
C GLY A 204 5.47 10.30 9.18
N LYS A 205 6.75 10.69 9.09
CA LYS A 205 7.16 12.07 8.79
C LYS A 205 7.39 12.29 7.31
N VAL A 206 6.91 13.41 6.79
CA VAL A 206 7.21 13.84 5.42
C VAL A 206 8.60 14.48 5.40
N VAL A 207 9.49 13.95 4.55
CA VAL A 207 10.86 14.47 4.35
C VAL A 207 10.89 15.30 3.07
N LYS A 208 11.57 16.45 3.10
CA LYS A 208 11.75 17.38 1.95
C LYS A 208 10.43 17.73 1.21
N PRO A 209 9.38 18.20 1.93
CA PRO A 209 8.06 18.39 1.36
C PRO A 209 8.08 19.33 0.13
N GLU A 210 8.83 20.43 0.18
CA GLU A 210 8.86 21.42 -0.89
C GLU A 210 9.41 20.91 -2.22
N ARG A 211 10.22 19.84 -2.20
CA ARG A 211 10.86 19.28 -3.41
C ARG A 211 10.16 18.02 -3.90
N GLN A 212 9.75 17.16 -2.98
CA GLN A 212 9.37 15.78 -3.27
C GLN A 212 7.88 15.50 -3.03
N LEU A 213 7.20 16.22 -2.14
CA LEU A 213 5.79 15.97 -1.86
C LEU A 213 4.94 16.30 -3.08
N ARG A 214 4.06 15.36 -3.43
CA ARG A 214 3.09 15.49 -4.51
C ARG A 214 1.67 15.59 -3.96
N GLY A 215 1.44 14.95 -2.83
CA GLY A 215 0.16 14.86 -2.17
C GLY A 215 0.17 13.70 -1.19
N GLY A 216 -1.02 13.35 -0.71
CA GLY A 216 -1.21 12.34 0.31
C GLY A 216 -2.36 12.67 1.23
N PHE A 217 -2.54 11.84 2.24
CA PHE A 217 -3.52 12.05 3.28
C PHE A 217 -3.00 11.51 4.60
N ASP A 218 -3.52 12.04 5.69
CA ASP A 218 -3.34 11.55 7.05
C ASP A 218 -4.71 11.57 7.74
N ARG A 219 -5.34 10.39 7.82
CA ARG A 219 -6.68 10.17 8.41
C ARG A 219 -6.70 10.40 9.91
N ALA A 220 -5.55 10.30 10.60
CA ALA A 220 -5.47 10.61 12.04
C ALA A 220 -5.59 12.11 12.29
N LYS A 221 -4.99 12.91 11.40
CA LYS A 221 -5.00 14.37 11.48
C LYS A 221 -6.12 15.01 10.68
N GLY A 222 -6.87 14.23 9.88
CA GLY A 222 -7.92 14.73 9.01
C GLY A 222 -7.43 15.62 7.86
N ILE A 223 -6.15 15.50 7.49
CA ILE A 223 -5.53 16.33 6.43
C ILE A 223 -5.40 15.55 5.12
N MET A 224 -5.58 16.25 4.01
CA MET A 224 -5.39 15.72 2.66
C MET A 224 -4.82 16.79 1.74
N SER A 225 -4.00 16.36 0.78
CA SER A 225 -3.37 17.21 -0.24
C SER A 225 -3.26 16.41 -1.53
N TRP A 226 -3.65 16.99 -2.66
CA TRP A 226 -3.64 16.33 -3.98
C TRP A 226 -3.01 17.22 -5.03
#